data_AF-A0A2W0BAA9-F1
#
_entry.id   AF-A0A2W0BAA9-F1
#
_cell.length_a   1.000
_cell.length_b   1.000
_cell.length_c   1.000
_cell.angle_alpha   90.00
_cell.angle_beta   90.00
_cell.angle_gamma   90.00
#
_symmetry.space_group_name_H-M   'P 1'
#
loop_
_entity.id
_entity.type
_entity.pdbx_description
1 polymer ?
#
loop_
_entity_poly.entity_id
_entity_poly.type
_entity_poly.pdbx_seq_one_letter_code
_entity_poly.pdbx_strand_id
1 'polypeptide(L)'
;MTAPKLFRHSPKRKLLSLTFRVQRIVSAVSLCAALTQASPAQQSEHPTADLLSELIRLDTSNPPGNEGFLAERLRPLGFDIHIVTTPETGKAHFIARLKGDGSKRPVLLAAHADVVGVEREKWTVDPFAGVVREGYIYGRGAIDFKGGLAVFTRAVIRLARERVPLHRDVILLSEADEESGRYNTTWLADSHWDLIDCEFALNEGGWIIKDDRGGVQYVSISTADKRSVPVIVTATGSSTHSSMPTPDNPILTLAKALTRLADFETPLELTSSTREFLSTLARTSSPPLSDNLNTLLNVKDPKLIQRADQEISQNPLLHALTR
;
A
#
# COMPACT_ATOMS: atom_id res chain seq x y z
N MET A 1 68.67 29.31 10.00
CA MET A 1 68.74 28.29 11.07
C MET A 1 67.61 27.31 10.82
N THR A 2 67.80 26.35 9.91
CA THR A 2 68.43 25.01 10.03
C THR A 2 67.36 23.92 10.15
N ALA A 3 67.08 23.32 8.98
CA ALA A 3 66.47 22.00 8.82
C ALA A 3 67.41 20.89 9.35
N PRO A 4 66.98 19.63 9.27
CA PRO A 4 67.64 18.81 8.26
C PRO A 4 66.71 17.92 7.42
N LYS A 5 67.17 17.74 6.18
CA LYS A 5 66.75 16.77 5.15
C LYS A 5 67.40 15.39 5.41
N LEU A 6 66.97 14.42 4.59
CA LEU A 6 67.73 13.30 3.96
C LEU A 6 67.24 11.90 4.43
N PHE A 7 67.10 10.85 3.61
CA PHE A 7 67.65 10.50 2.30
C PHE A 7 66.71 9.55 1.51
N ARG A 8 66.73 9.65 0.18
CA ARG A 8 66.29 8.64 -0.80
C ARG A 8 67.25 7.44 -0.79
N HIS A 9 66.77 6.23 -1.13
CA HIS A 9 67.35 5.38 -2.20
C HIS A 9 66.58 4.07 -2.44
N SER A 10 66.21 3.84 -3.70
CA SER A 10 66.00 2.49 -4.27
C SER A 10 67.36 1.89 -4.65
N PRO A 11 67.49 0.56 -4.73
CA PRO A 11 67.70 -0.01 -6.06
C PRO A 11 67.07 -1.39 -6.32
N LYS A 12 66.87 -1.66 -7.61
CA LYS A 12 66.48 -2.94 -8.25
C LYS A 12 67.57 -4.02 -8.08
N ARG A 13 67.18 -5.31 -8.02
CA ARG A 13 67.78 -6.50 -8.71
C ARG A 13 67.06 -7.79 -8.28
N LYS A 14 66.38 -8.48 -9.20
CA LYS A 14 66.76 -9.70 -9.96
C LYS A 14 66.42 -11.03 -9.27
N LEU A 15 65.48 -11.71 -9.94
CA LEU A 15 65.13 -13.14 -9.98
C LEU A 15 66.24 -14.13 -9.58
N LEU A 16 65.89 -15.13 -8.75
CA LEU A 16 66.33 -16.51 -8.92
C LEU A 16 65.41 -17.49 -8.18
N SER A 17 65.16 -18.60 -8.86
CA SER A 17 64.26 -19.71 -8.58
C SER A 17 64.60 -20.52 -7.34
N LEU A 18 63.59 -21.05 -6.65
CA LEU A 18 63.70 -22.36 -6.00
C LEU A 18 62.35 -23.08 -5.96
N THR A 19 62.25 -24.12 -6.78
CA THR A 19 61.24 -25.17 -6.77
C THR A 19 61.19 -25.89 -5.42
N PHE A 20 60.01 -25.97 -4.82
CA PHE A 20 59.65 -27.07 -3.91
C PHE A 20 58.25 -27.59 -4.26
N ARG A 21 58.23 -28.83 -4.75
CA ARG A 21 57.05 -29.69 -4.85
C ARG A 21 56.64 -30.08 -3.43
N VAL A 22 55.42 -29.78 -3.03
CA VAL A 22 54.73 -30.53 -1.96
C VAL A 22 53.35 -30.94 -2.48
N GLN A 23 53.08 -32.23 -2.26
CA GLN A 23 52.01 -33.05 -2.78
C GLN A 23 50.65 -32.71 -2.15
N ARG A 24 49.61 -32.70 -2.99
CA ARG A 24 48.22 -33.12 -2.77
C ARG A 24 47.69 -33.17 -1.33
N ILE A 25 46.77 -32.26 -1.01
CA ILE A 25 45.51 -32.58 -0.33
C ILE A 25 44.40 -31.83 -1.08
N VAL A 26 43.70 -32.54 -1.97
CA VAL A 26 42.43 -32.07 -2.54
C VAL A 26 41.35 -32.54 -1.57
N SER A 27 40.98 -31.68 -0.62
CA SER A 27 39.73 -31.85 0.13
C SER A 27 38.62 -31.29 -0.73
N ALA A 28 37.84 -32.18 -1.33
CA ALA A 28 36.59 -31.87 -1.99
C ALA A 28 35.61 -31.33 -0.92
N VAL A 29 35.50 -30.01 -0.82
CA VAL A 29 34.35 -29.37 -0.19
C VAL A 29 33.22 -29.44 -1.22
N SER A 30 32.46 -30.54 -1.17
CA SER A 30 31.14 -30.61 -1.79
C SER A 30 30.24 -29.64 -1.04
N LEU A 31 30.25 -28.38 -1.44
CA LEU A 31 29.26 -27.40 -1.07
C LEU A 31 27.96 -27.84 -1.75
N CYS A 32 27.14 -28.62 -1.04
CA CYS A 32 25.73 -28.79 -1.39
C CYS A 32 25.10 -27.40 -1.35
N ALA A 33 25.10 -26.70 -2.49
CA ALA A 33 24.16 -25.64 -2.74
C ALA A 33 22.78 -26.29 -2.67
N ALA A 34 22.13 -26.19 -1.52
CA ALA A 34 20.69 -26.35 -1.43
C ALA A 34 20.10 -25.21 -2.25
N LEU A 35 19.98 -25.44 -3.55
CA LEU A 35 19.01 -24.74 -4.39
C LEU A 35 17.67 -25.04 -3.72
N THR A 36 17.15 -24.08 -2.97
CA THR A 36 15.73 -23.99 -2.70
C THR A 36 15.06 -23.90 -4.06
N GLN A 37 14.71 -25.06 -4.62
CA GLN A 37 13.76 -25.12 -5.70
C GLN A 37 12.48 -24.52 -5.13
N ALA A 38 12.20 -23.27 -5.51
CA ALA A 38 10.89 -22.70 -5.32
C ALA A 38 9.89 -23.72 -5.88
N SER A 39 9.04 -24.26 -5.01
CA SER A 39 7.96 -25.13 -5.49
C SER A 39 7.20 -24.35 -6.55
N PRO A 40 6.94 -24.92 -7.74
CA PRO A 40 6.21 -24.21 -8.78
C PRO A 40 4.91 -23.71 -8.15
N ALA A 41 4.68 -22.40 -8.25
CA ALA A 41 3.49 -21.78 -7.70
C ALA A 41 2.28 -22.55 -8.21
N GLN A 42 1.58 -23.22 -7.29
CA GLN A 42 0.43 -24.03 -7.61
C GLN A 42 -0.61 -23.08 -8.21
N GLN A 43 -1.05 -23.36 -9.45
CA GLN A 43 -2.12 -22.58 -10.08
C GLN A 43 -3.37 -22.70 -9.20
N SER A 44 -4.05 -21.58 -8.99
CA SER A 44 -5.33 -21.61 -8.30
C SER A 44 -6.40 -22.17 -9.24
N GLU A 45 -7.48 -22.74 -8.70
CA GLU A 45 -8.60 -23.18 -9.53
C GLU A 45 -9.47 -22.01 -10.02
N HIS A 46 -9.14 -20.76 -9.65
CA HIS A 46 -9.98 -19.59 -9.91
C HIS A 46 -9.25 -18.53 -10.75
N PRO A 47 -9.73 -18.18 -11.96
CA PRO A 47 -9.01 -17.28 -12.87
C PRO A 47 -8.68 -15.88 -12.30
N THR A 48 -9.44 -15.39 -11.32
CA THR A 48 -9.12 -14.12 -10.64
C THR A 48 -7.95 -14.27 -9.67
N ALA A 49 -7.85 -15.42 -9.00
CA ALA A 49 -6.75 -15.72 -8.09
C ALA A 49 -5.44 -15.93 -8.87
N ASP A 50 -5.51 -16.59 -10.04
CA ASP A 50 -4.35 -16.69 -10.94
C ASP A 50 -3.90 -15.32 -11.42
N LEU A 51 -4.84 -14.47 -11.85
CA LEU A 51 -4.51 -13.10 -12.24
C LEU A 51 -3.84 -12.36 -11.08
N LEU A 52 -4.40 -12.41 -9.86
CA LEU A 52 -3.77 -11.78 -8.70
C LEU A 52 -2.34 -12.28 -8.46
N SER A 53 -2.11 -13.59 -8.53
CA SER A 53 -0.76 -14.17 -8.43
C SER A 53 0.18 -13.61 -9.49
N GLU A 54 -0.27 -13.48 -10.75
CA GLU A 54 0.49 -12.85 -11.83
C GLU A 54 0.78 -11.38 -11.55
N LEU A 55 -0.19 -10.60 -11.07
CA LEU A 55 -0.03 -9.20 -10.71
C LEU A 55 1.00 -9.00 -9.59
N ILE A 56 0.99 -9.87 -8.59
CA ILE A 56 1.94 -9.83 -7.47
C ILE A 56 3.38 -10.08 -7.95
N ARG A 57 3.58 -10.90 -8.99
CA ARG A 57 4.92 -11.18 -9.54
C ARG A 57 5.57 -10.00 -10.23
N LEU A 58 4.81 -8.95 -10.50
CA LEU A 58 5.31 -7.71 -11.04
C LEU A 58 5.69 -6.84 -9.84
N ASP A 59 6.99 -6.65 -9.61
CA ASP A 59 7.47 -5.73 -8.58
C ASP A 59 7.23 -4.30 -9.07
N THR A 60 6.15 -3.70 -8.56
CA THR A 60 5.68 -2.32 -8.77
C THR A 60 5.90 -1.48 -7.53
N SER A 61 6.94 -1.78 -6.75
CA SER A 61 7.27 -1.01 -5.56
C SER A 61 7.62 0.44 -5.91
N ASN A 62 7.47 1.36 -4.97
CA ASN A 62 7.90 2.76 -5.10
C ASN A 62 9.31 2.99 -4.50
N PRO A 63 10.44 2.92 -5.24
CA PRO A 63 10.71 2.41 -6.61
C PRO A 63 10.85 0.86 -6.67
N PRO A 64 10.84 0.18 -7.86
CA PRO A 64 11.14 0.67 -9.22
C PRO A 64 9.98 1.17 -10.13
N GLY A 65 8.71 1.02 -9.75
CA GLY A 65 7.59 1.08 -10.71
C GLY A 65 7.49 -0.21 -11.52
N ASN A 66 7.03 -0.19 -12.79
CA ASN A 66 6.82 -1.31 -13.76
C ASN A 66 5.33 -1.57 -14.09
N GLU A 67 4.50 -0.55 -14.07
CA GLU A 67 3.09 -0.63 -14.42
C GLU A 67 2.86 -0.74 -15.94
N GLY A 68 1.61 -0.94 -16.38
CA GLY A 68 1.24 -1.01 -17.80
C GLY A 68 1.15 -2.41 -18.42
N PHE A 69 1.37 -3.46 -17.61
CA PHE A 69 1.39 -4.87 -18.03
C PHE A 69 0.04 -5.45 -18.51
N LEU A 70 -1.08 -4.76 -18.30
CA LEU A 70 -2.42 -5.24 -18.71
C LEU A 70 -2.74 -5.01 -20.18
N ALA A 71 -1.95 -4.17 -20.89
CA ALA A 71 -2.26 -3.76 -22.25
C ALA A 71 -2.38 -4.96 -23.22
N GLU A 72 -1.41 -5.86 -23.20
CA GLU A 72 -1.38 -7.03 -24.08
C GLU A 72 -2.54 -8.01 -23.81
N ARG A 73 -3.08 -8.02 -22.57
CA ARG A 73 -4.21 -8.87 -22.20
C ARG A 73 -5.55 -8.29 -22.66
N LEU A 74 -5.70 -6.96 -22.62
CA LEU A 74 -6.98 -6.30 -22.89
C LEU A 74 -7.13 -5.85 -24.35
N ARG A 75 -6.04 -5.54 -25.06
CA ARG A 75 -6.09 -5.07 -26.45
C ARG A 75 -6.85 -6.03 -27.38
N PRO A 76 -6.66 -7.36 -27.32
CA PRO A 76 -7.38 -8.30 -28.19
C PRO A 76 -8.89 -8.39 -27.91
N LEU A 77 -9.36 -7.84 -26.78
CA LEU A 77 -10.76 -7.84 -26.38
C LEU A 77 -11.52 -6.58 -26.84
N GLY A 78 -10.87 -5.69 -27.59
CA GLY A 78 -11.49 -4.49 -28.17
C GLY A 78 -11.56 -3.29 -27.23
N PHE A 79 -10.73 -3.25 -26.19
CA PHE A 79 -10.59 -2.07 -25.33
C PHE A 79 -9.80 -0.97 -26.04
N ASP A 80 -10.23 0.27 -25.86
CA ASP A 80 -9.40 1.44 -26.14
C ASP A 80 -8.41 1.63 -24.99
N ILE A 81 -7.12 1.64 -25.28
CA ILE A 81 -6.04 1.52 -24.28
C ILE A 81 -5.13 2.73 -24.34
N HIS A 82 -4.90 3.34 -23.18
CA HIS A 82 -3.98 4.45 -22.98
C HIS A 82 -2.98 4.11 -21.88
N ILE A 83 -1.71 4.40 -22.11
CA ILE A 83 -0.64 4.32 -21.12
C ILE A 83 -0.09 5.73 -20.94
N VAL A 84 -0.31 6.30 -19.75
CA VAL A 84 0.12 7.66 -19.42
C VAL A 84 1.36 7.57 -18.56
N THR A 85 2.54 7.81 -19.15
CA THR A 85 3.80 7.82 -18.40
C THR A 85 3.88 9.05 -17.50
N THR A 86 4.22 8.84 -16.24
CA THR A 86 4.45 9.95 -15.32
C THR A 86 5.84 10.56 -15.56
N PRO A 87 6.11 11.77 -15.04
CA PRO A 87 7.46 12.33 -15.01
C PRO A 87 8.45 11.52 -14.16
N GLU A 88 8.00 10.62 -13.28
CA GLU A 88 8.86 9.70 -12.55
C GLU A 88 9.17 8.45 -13.39
N THR A 89 10.46 8.17 -13.56
CA THR A 89 10.93 7.03 -14.36
C THR A 89 10.39 5.73 -13.81
N GLY A 90 9.83 4.90 -14.71
CA GLY A 90 9.32 3.57 -14.38
C GLY A 90 7.84 3.52 -14.05
N LYS A 91 7.18 4.68 -13.89
CA LYS A 91 5.76 4.77 -13.50
C LYS A 91 4.85 5.18 -14.63
N ALA A 92 3.77 4.42 -14.83
CA ALA A 92 2.76 4.74 -15.83
C ALA A 92 1.36 4.30 -15.45
N HIS A 93 0.39 5.21 -15.53
CA HIS A 93 -1.02 4.84 -15.38
C HIS A 93 -1.48 4.05 -16.60
N PHE A 94 -2.25 2.99 -16.37
CA PHE A 94 -2.87 2.20 -17.42
C PHE A 94 -4.38 2.39 -17.40
N ILE A 95 -4.94 2.79 -18.54
CA ILE A 95 -6.37 3.05 -18.71
C ILE A 95 -6.89 2.20 -19.85
N ALA A 96 -7.96 1.44 -19.59
CA ALA A 96 -8.63 0.63 -20.61
C ALA A 96 -10.13 0.91 -20.59
N ARG A 97 -10.69 1.30 -21.74
CA ARG A 97 -12.10 1.67 -21.87
C ARG A 97 -12.84 0.65 -22.73
N LEU A 98 -13.88 0.05 -22.17
CA LEU A 98 -14.86 -0.74 -22.90
C LEU A 98 -16.06 0.15 -23.26
N LYS A 99 -16.37 0.25 -24.56
CA LYS A 99 -17.42 1.13 -25.06
C LYS A 99 -18.83 0.59 -24.81
N GLY A 100 -19.71 1.47 -24.35
CA GLY A 100 -21.15 1.25 -24.35
C GLY A 100 -21.85 1.98 -25.52
N ASP A 101 -23.18 2.03 -25.49
CA ASP A 101 -24.01 2.74 -26.46
C ASP A 101 -24.00 4.28 -26.28
N GLY A 102 -23.42 4.78 -25.19
CA GLY A 102 -23.31 6.21 -24.88
C GLY A 102 -24.58 6.85 -24.29
N SER A 103 -25.60 6.08 -23.96
CA SER A 103 -26.85 6.59 -23.37
C SER A 103 -26.70 7.07 -21.92
N LYS A 104 -25.63 6.66 -21.23
CA LYS A 104 -25.27 7.10 -19.87
C LYS A 104 -23.78 7.45 -19.77
N ARG A 105 -23.43 8.29 -18.80
CA ARG A 105 -22.04 8.68 -18.52
C ARG A 105 -21.19 7.48 -18.07
N PRO A 106 -19.86 7.49 -18.32
CA PRO A 106 -19.00 6.37 -17.97
C PRO A 106 -18.99 6.02 -16.48
N VAL A 107 -18.58 4.80 -16.14
CA VAL A 107 -18.19 4.40 -14.77
C VAL A 107 -16.70 4.10 -14.73
N LEU A 108 -16.02 4.52 -13.66
CA LEU A 108 -14.61 4.23 -13.44
C LEU A 108 -14.44 3.11 -12.40
N LEU A 109 -13.67 2.09 -12.75
CA LEU A 109 -13.15 1.07 -11.83
C LEU A 109 -11.68 1.43 -11.57
N ALA A 110 -11.42 2.14 -10.47
CA ALA A 110 -10.11 2.63 -10.11
C ALA A 110 -9.44 1.68 -9.12
N ALA A 111 -8.28 1.15 -9.48
CA ALA A 111 -7.41 0.44 -8.56
C ALA A 111 -5.98 0.94 -8.77
N HIS A 112 -5.15 0.85 -7.75
CA HIS A 112 -3.72 1.12 -7.89
C HIS A 112 -2.93 -0.20 -8.01
N ALA A 113 -1.82 -0.12 -8.74
CA ALA A 113 -0.91 -1.24 -8.94
C ALA A 113 0.40 -1.05 -8.18
N ASP A 114 0.75 0.18 -7.82
CA ASP A 114 1.93 0.45 -7.03
C ASP A 114 1.81 -0.14 -5.63
N VAL A 115 2.94 -0.36 -4.99
CA VAL A 115 2.97 -0.98 -3.66
C VAL A 115 4.08 -0.37 -2.82
N VAL A 116 3.91 -0.37 -1.49
CA VAL A 116 5.03 -0.05 -0.58
C VAL A 116 6.16 -1.08 -0.63
N GLY A 117 7.35 -0.63 -0.23
CA GLY A 117 8.53 -1.48 -0.10
C GLY A 117 8.38 -2.66 0.88
N VAL A 118 9.36 -3.57 0.83
CA VAL A 118 9.36 -4.81 1.61
C VAL A 118 10.70 -5.05 2.31
N GLU A 119 10.63 -5.50 3.56
CA GLU A 119 11.78 -6.06 4.29
C GLU A 119 11.78 -7.57 4.09
N ARG A 120 12.40 -8.06 3.01
CA ARG A 120 12.29 -9.46 2.54
C ARG A 120 12.59 -10.49 3.63
N GLU A 121 13.48 -10.17 4.56
CA GLU A 121 13.93 -11.04 5.66
C GLU A 121 12.81 -11.33 6.67
N LYS A 122 11.77 -10.49 6.72
CA LYS A 122 10.59 -10.67 7.58
C LYS A 122 9.50 -11.51 6.93
N TRP A 123 9.63 -11.86 5.65
CA TRP A 123 8.61 -12.62 4.93
C TRP A 123 8.86 -14.13 5.01
N THR A 124 7.78 -14.90 5.14
CA THR A 124 7.83 -16.37 5.13
C THR A 124 7.80 -16.97 3.73
N VAL A 125 7.53 -16.15 2.71
CA VAL A 125 7.58 -16.46 1.28
C VAL A 125 8.16 -15.25 0.56
N ASP A 126 8.66 -15.40 -0.66
CA ASP A 126 9.06 -14.23 -1.45
C ASP A 126 7.84 -13.30 -1.65
N PRO A 127 7.92 -12.01 -1.26
CA PRO A 127 6.80 -11.07 -1.35
C PRO A 127 6.26 -10.89 -2.77
N PHE A 128 7.07 -11.15 -3.80
CA PHE A 128 6.68 -11.03 -5.20
C PHE A 128 6.59 -12.39 -5.90
N ALA A 129 6.42 -13.50 -5.17
CA ALA A 129 6.18 -14.80 -5.82
C ALA A 129 4.71 -15.06 -6.16
N GLY A 130 3.77 -14.38 -5.49
CA GLY A 130 2.34 -14.63 -5.64
C GLY A 130 1.95 -16.06 -5.22
N VAL A 131 2.46 -16.53 -4.10
CA VAL A 131 2.32 -17.93 -3.66
C VAL A 131 0.86 -18.22 -3.31
N VAL A 132 0.27 -19.24 -3.94
CA VAL A 132 -1.03 -19.80 -3.55
C VAL A 132 -0.79 -20.92 -2.54
N ARG A 133 -1.32 -20.79 -1.32
CA ARG A 133 -1.19 -21.81 -0.27
C ARG A 133 -2.42 -21.78 0.64
N GLU A 134 -2.98 -22.95 0.93
CA GLU A 134 -4.08 -23.13 1.92
C GLU A 134 -5.31 -22.26 1.64
N GLY A 135 -5.63 -22.01 0.36
CA GLY A 135 -6.76 -21.17 -0.03
C GLY A 135 -6.50 -19.66 0.02
N TYR A 136 -5.26 -19.25 0.32
CA TYR A 136 -4.82 -17.85 0.34
C TYR A 136 -3.77 -17.58 -0.74
N ILE A 137 -3.69 -16.32 -1.16
CA ILE A 137 -2.60 -15.80 -1.98
C ILE A 137 -1.73 -14.91 -1.10
N TYR A 138 -0.44 -15.22 -1.06
CA TYR A 138 0.56 -14.49 -0.31
C TYR A 138 1.42 -13.64 -1.25
N GLY A 139 1.49 -12.35 -0.96
CA GLY A 139 2.44 -11.43 -1.58
C GLY A 139 2.10 -9.96 -1.34
N ARG A 140 3.06 -9.08 -1.60
CA ARG A 140 2.89 -7.64 -1.55
C ARG A 140 1.92 -7.22 -2.66
N GLY A 141 0.90 -6.44 -2.29
CA GLY A 141 -0.20 -6.07 -3.18
C GLY A 141 -1.44 -6.93 -3.06
N ALA A 142 -1.39 -8.10 -2.38
CA ALA A 142 -2.49 -9.06 -2.39
C ALA A 142 -3.80 -8.49 -1.84
N ILE A 143 -3.71 -7.74 -0.74
CA ILE A 143 -4.84 -6.99 -0.18
C ILE A 143 -4.87 -5.59 -0.78
N ASP A 144 -3.77 -4.85 -0.69
CA ASP A 144 -3.66 -3.42 -1.01
C ASP A 144 -2.69 -3.16 -2.19
N PHE A 145 -3.18 -2.84 -3.40
CA PHE A 145 -4.57 -3.13 -3.82
C PHE A 145 -4.68 -3.90 -5.14
N LYS A 146 -3.64 -4.70 -5.47
CA LYS A 146 -3.66 -5.61 -6.65
C LYS A 146 -4.80 -6.63 -6.60
N GLY A 147 -5.30 -6.98 -5.42
CA GLY A 147 -6.50 -7.81 -5.24
C GLY A 147 -7.73 -7.20 -5.92
N GLY A 148 -8.01 -5.92 -5.66
CA GLY A 148 -9.08 -5.20 -6.32
C GLY A 148 -8.83 -5.01 -7.81
N LEU A 149 -7.58 -4.71 -8.21
CA LEU A 149 -7.20 -4.64 -9.61
C LEU A 149 -7.48 -5.96 -10.37
N ALA A 150 -7.18 -7.11 -9.75
CA ALA A 150 -7.48 -8.42 -10.34
C ALA A 150 -9.00 -8.61 -10.51
N VAL A 151 -9.79 -8.26 -9.50
CA VAL A 151 -11.26 -8.37 -9.53
C VAL A 151 -11.84 -7.48 -10.64
N PHE A 152 -11.48 -6.21 -10.68
CA PHE A 152 -11.96 -5.26 -11.70
C PHE A 152 -11.53 -5.67 -13.10
N THR A 153 -10.27 -6.09 -13.27
CA THR A 153 -9.76 -6.58 -14.57
C THR A 153 -10.55 -7.80 -15.04
N ARG A 154 -10.84 -8.76 -14.15
CA ARG A 154 -11.65 -9.94 -14.50
C ARG A 154 -13.09 -9.57 -14.83
N ALA A 155 -13.68 -8.60 -14.13
CA ALA A 155 -15.01 -8.12 -14.41
C ALA A 155 -15.10 -7.52 -15.83
N VAL A 156 -14.18 -6.62 -16.21
CA VAL A 156 -14.21 -6.02 -17.56
C VAL A 156 -13.89 -7.03 -18.66
N ILE A 157 -12.96 -7.97 -18.43
CA ILE A 157 -12.71 -9.07 -19.37
C ILE A 157 -13.99 -9.89 -19.61
N ARG A 158 -14.75 -10.16 -18.55
CA ARG A 158 -16.01 -10.89 -18.64
C ARG A 158 -17.05 -10.12 -19.45
N LEU A 159 -17.23 -8.82 -19.18
CA LEU A 159 -18.14 -7.96 -19.96
C LEU A 159 -17.82 -7.99 -21.45
N ALA A 160 -16.53 -7.86 -21.81
CA ALA A 160 -16.09 -7.87 -23.20
C ALA A 160 -16.30 -9.24 -23.87
N ARG A 161 -15.92 -10.34 -23.20
CA ARG A 161 -16.05 -11.70 -23.76
C ARG A 161 -17.50 -12.13 -23.93
N GLU A 162 -18.36 -11.78 -22.99
CA GLU A 162 -19.79 -12.09 -23.03
C GLU A 162 -20.58 -11.12 -23.93
N ARG A 163 -19.92 -10.06 -24.45
CA ARG A 163 -20.55 -9.01 -25.28
C ARG A 163 -21.79 -8.43 -24.61
N VAL A 164 -21.71 -8.17 -23.31
CA VAL A 164 -22.81 -7.59 -22.53
C VAL A 164 -23.19 -6.24 -23.16
N PRO A 165 -24.47 -5.98 -23.49
CA PRO A 165 -24.89 -4.67 -23.94
C PRO A 165 -24.75 -3.65 -22.81
N LEU A 166 -23.92 -2.63 -23.01
CA LEU A 166 -23.63 -1.61 -22.00
C LEU A 166 -24.25 -0.27 -22.38
N HIS A 167 -24.98 0.35 -21.46
CA HIS A 167 -25.52 1.69 -21.63
C HIS A 167 -24.51 2.83 -21.37
N ARG A 168 -23.34 2.47 -20.84
CA ARG A 168 -22.26 3.40 -20.47
C ARG A 168 -20.91 2.76 -20.78
N ASP A 169 -19.90 3.59 -21.00
CA ASP A 169 -18.52 3.11 -21.01
C ASP A 169 -18.13 2.58 -19.63
N VAL A 170 -17.31 1.53 -19.59
CA VAL A 170 -16.66 1.03 -18.37
C VAL A 170 -15.17 1.26 -18.53
N ILE A 171 -14.61 2.11 -17.66
CA ILE A 171 -13.20 2.48 -17.66
C ILE A 171 -12.51 1.72 -16.54
N LEU A 172 -11.47 0.95 -16.85
CA LEU A 172 -10.55 0.39 -15.88
C LEU A 172 -9.34 1.32 -15.78
N LEU A 173 -9.04 1.78 -14.57
CA LEU A 173 -7.81 2.49 -14.25
C LEU A 173 -6.95 1.61 -13.33
N SER A 174 -5.71 1.40 -13.74
CA SER A 174 -4.61 0.92 -12.92
C SER A 174 -3.67 2.11 -12.68
N GLU A 175 -3.84 2.74 -11.53
CA GLU A 175 -3.02 3.84 -11.02
C GLU A 175 -1.61 3.33 -10.64
N ALA A 176 -0.61 4.21 -10.74
CA ALA A 176 0.80 3.86 -10.59
C ALA A 176 1.54 4.59 -9.45
N ASP A 177 0.83 5.39 -8.64
CA ASP A 177 1.49 6.25 -7.65
C ASP A 177 0.56 6.64 -6.48
N GLU A 178 -0.32 5.75 -6.03
CA GLU A 178 -1.29 6.04 -4.97
C GLU A 178 -0.61 6.14 -3.59
N GLU A 179 0.28 5.19 -3.28
CA GLU A 179 0.73 4.89 -1.90
C GLU A 179 1.50 6.04 -1.22
N SER A 180 2.14 6.91 -2.01
CA SER A 180 2.90 8.07 -1.50
C SER A 180 3.23 9.10 -2.58
N GLY A 181 2.58 8.99 -3.73
CA GLY A 181 3.03 9.57 -4.98
C GLY A 181 2.62 11.00 -5.25
N ARG A 182 3.44 11.71 -6.04
CA ARG A 182 3.09 13.04 -6.56
C ARG A 182 2.30 12.97 -7.86
N TYR A 183 2.35 11.83 -8.54
CA TYR A 183 1.74 11.61 -9.84
C TYR A 183 0.53 10.68 -9.74
N ASN A 184 -0.18 10.74 -8.61
CA ASN A 184 -1.40 10.00 -8.33
C ASN A 184 -2.59 10.45 -9.19
N THR A 185 -3.79 9.95 -8.88
CA THR A 185 -5.06 10.28 -9.55
C THR A 185 -5.39 11.77 -9.56
N THR A 186 -4.93 12.58 -8.60
CA THR A 186 -5.09 14.05 -8.65
C THR A 186 -4.30 14.62 -9.83
N TRP A 187 -3.04 14.22 -9.98
CA TRP A 187 -2.23 14.64 -11.13
C TRP A 187 -2.82 14.15 -12.46
N LEU A 188 -3.34 12.91 -12.48
CA LEU A 188 -4.00 12.34 -13.66
C LEU A 188 -5.27 13.12 -14.02
N ALA A 189 -6.09 13.50 -13.03
CA ALA A 189 -7.28 14.32 -13.25
C ALA A 189 -6.93 15.72 -13.76
N ASP A 190 -5.87 16.35 -13.24
CA ASP A 190 -5.44 17.69 -13.67
C ASP A 190 -4.90 17.72 -15.11
N SER A 191 -4.27 16.62 -15.56
CA SER A 191 -3.54 16.58 -16.83
C SER A 191 -4.20 15.76 -17.94
N HIS A 192 -5.07 14.80 -17.60
CA HIS A 192 -5.68 13.83 -18.52
C HIS A 192 -7.14 13.51 -18.14
N TRP A 193 -7.90 14.52 -17.70
CA TRP A 193 -9.30 14.36 -17.27
C TRP A 193 -10.17 13.64 -18.31
N ASP A 194 -9.96 13.90 -19.59
CA ASP A 194 -10.71 13.32 -20.70
C ASP A 194 -10.63 11.77 -20.74
N LEU A 195 -9.55 11.18 -20.24
CA LEU A 195 -9.39 9.74 -20.19
C LEU A 195 -10.21 9.08 -19.08
N ILE A 196 -10.46 9.80 -17.97
CA ILE A 196 -11.08 9.26 -16.74
C ILE A 196 -12.42 9.92 -16.36
N ASP A 197 -12.92 10.89 -17.13
CA ASP A 197 -14.21 11.54 -16.90
C ASP A 197 -15.35 10.51 -16.82
N CYS A 198 -16.02 10.48 -15.66
CA CYS A 198 -17.02 9.49 -15.29
C CYS A 198 -18.14 10.08 -14.42
N GLU A 199 -19.26 9.37 -14.35
CA GLU A 199 -20.39 9.70 -13.48
C GLU A 199 -20.07 9.43 -12.01
N PHE A 200 -19.43 8.29 -11.75
CA PHE A 200 -18.96 7.86 -10.45
C PHE A 200 -17.83 6.85 -10.62
N ALA A 201 -17.04 6.69 -9.55
CA ALA A 201 -15.95 5.71 -9.47
C ALA A 201 -16.24 4.67 -8.40
N LEU A 202 -15.82 3.44 -8.64
CA LEU A 202 -15.62 2.40 -7.64
C LEU A 202 -14.11 2.27 -7.45
N ASN A 203 -13.63 2.57 -6.25
CA ASN A 203 -12.21 2.53 -5.90
C ASN A 203 -11.94 1.65 -4.68
N GLU A 204 -10.71 1.68 -4.19
CA GLU A 204 -10.36 1.07 -2.92
C GLU A 204 -11.22 1.62 -1.77
N GLY A 205 -11.58 0.73 -0.84
CA GLY A 205 -12.40 1.05 0.31
C GLY A 205 -13.49 0.01 0.52
N GLY A 206 -14.07 0.03 1.73
CA GLY A 206 -15.00 -1.00 2.15
C GLY A 206 -14.33 -2.35 2.42
N TRP A 207 -15.04 -3.20 3.17
CA TRP A 207 -14.55 -4.49 3.63
C TRP A 207 -15.70 -5.50 3.64
N ILE A 208 -15.38 -6.75 3.32
CA ILE A 208 -16.28 -7.88 3.58
C ILE A 208 -15.88 -8.46 4.94
N ILE A 209 -16.68 -8.16 5.96
CA ILE A 209 -16.44 -8.66 7.31
C ILE A 209 -17.18 -9.96 7.49
N LYS A 210 -16.44 -10.97 7.96
CA LYS A 210 -16.96 -12.31 8.23
C LYS A 210 -17.08 -12.56 9.73
N ASP A 211 -18.02 -13.40 10.12
CA ASP A 211 -18.13 -13.91 11.48
C ASP A 211 -17.13 -15.04 11.76
N ASP A 212 -17.04 -15.48 13.02
CA ASP A 212 -16.15 -16.57 13.45
C ASP A 212 -16.42 -17.92 12.77
N ARG A 213 -17.58 -18.07 12.12
CA ARG A 213 -17.98 -19.26 11.37
C ARG A 213 -17.67 -19.12 9.88
N GLY A 214 -17.10 -17.99 9.45
CA GLY A 214 -16.76 -17.68 8.07
C GLY A 214 -17.93 -17.15 7.22
N GLY A 215 -19.10 -16.93 7.82
CA GLY A 215 -20.26 -16.32 7.14
C GLY A 215 -20.06 -14.81 6.96
N VAL A 216 -20.60 -14.24 5.88
CA VAL A 216 -20.55 -12.77 5.67
C VAL A 216 -21.47 -12.09 6.70
N GLN A 217 -20.88 -11.29 7.58
CA GLN A 217 -21.61 -10.52 8.59
C GLN A 217 -22.13 -9.21 8.00
N TYR A 218 -21.25 -8.45 7.33
CA TYR A 218 -21.62 -7.25 6.58
C TYR A 218 -20.61 -6.93 5.48
N VAL A 219 -21.07 -6.18 4.49
CA VAL A 219 -20.26 -5.60 3.42
C VAL A 219 -20.33 -4.09 3.60
N SER A 220 -19.20 -3.45 3.90
CA SER A 220 -19.16 -1.99 4.04
C SER A 220 -18.91 -1.32 2.69
N ILE A 221 -19.54 -0.15 2.52
CA ILE A 221 -19.33 0.74 1.39
C ILE A 221 -18.78 2.05 1.96
N SER A 222 -17.53 2.36 1.62
CA SER A 222 -16.93 3.66 1.97
C SER A 222 -17.39 4.72 0.99
N THR A 223 -17.67 5.92 1.51
CA THR A 223 -18.09 7.09 0.70
C THR A 223 -17.23 8.33 0.97
N ALA A 224 -16.33 8.25 1.94
CA ALA A 224 -15.42 9.31 2.32
C ALA A 224 -14.27 8.71 3.13
N ASP A 225 -13.09 9.31 2.99
CA ASP A 225 -11.89 8.96 3.72
C ASP A 225 -11.41 10.12 4.58
N LYS A 226 -10.68 9.80 5.65
CA LYS A 226 -9.95 10.79 6.42
C LYS A 226 -8.79 11.34 5.59
N ARG A 227 -8.44 12.60 5.82
CA ARG A 227 -7.24 13.22 5.27
C ARG A 227 -6.20 13.39 6.35
N SER A 228 -4.94 13.14 6.00
CA SER A 228 -3.81 13.51 6.83
C SER A 228 -3.43 14.97 6.57
N VAL A 229 -3.04 15.69 7.63
CA VAL A 229 -2.50 17.05 7.53
C VAL A 229 -1.11 17.04 8.17
N PRO A 230 -0.04 16.90 7.37
CA PRO A 230 1.30 16.95 7.92
C PRO A 230 1.61 18.38 8.41
N VAL A 231 2.12 18.50 9.63
CA VAL A 231 2.49 19.79 10.24
C VAL A 231 3.96 19.78 10.65
N ILE A 232 4.68 20.87 10.38
CA ILE A 232 6.04 21.10 10.85
C ILE A 232 5.99 22.03 12.05
N VAL A 233 6.41 21.52 13.22
CA VAL A 233 6.49 22.32 14.45
C VAL A 233 7.95 22.72 14.68
N THR A 234 8.21 24.01 14.77
CA THR A 234 9.56 24.57 14.95
C THR A 234 9.64 25.38 16.23
N ALA A 235 10.68 25.16 17.03
CA ALA A 235 11.01 25.97 18.20
C ALA A 235 12.42 26.55 18.04
N THR A 236 12.59 27.82 18.41
CA THR A 236 13.87 28.54 18.35
C THR A 236 14.25 29.01 19.74
N GLY A 237 15.55 28.98 20.06
CA GLY A 237 16.07 29.46 21.33
C GLY A 237 17.56 29.76 21.24
N SER A 238 18.10 30.35 22.30
CA SER A 238 19.50 30.78 22.37
C SER A 238 20.47 29.59 22.39
N SER A 239 21.55 29.68 21.61
CA SER A 239 22.63 28.68 21.63
C SER A 239 23.60 28.98 22.77
N THR A 240 23.89 27.99 23.63
CA THR A 240 24.81 28.14 24.76
C THR A 240 25.69 26.91 24.96
N HIS A 241 26.73 27.04 25.79
CA HIS A 241 27.49 25.90 26.26
C HIS A 241 26.58 24.95 27.06
N SER A 242 26.68 23.64 26.88
CA SER A 242 25.76 22.66 27.49
C SER A 242 25.72 22.69 29.02
N SER A 243 26.79 23.16 29.66
CA SER A 243 26.86 23.38 31.12
C SER A 243 26.22 24.69 31.59
N MET A 244 25.77 25.56 30.68
CA MET A 244 25.21 26.88 30.95
C MET A 244 23.84 27.04 30.25
N PRO A 245 22.84 26.23 30.62
CA PRO A 245 21.54 26.27 29.96
C PRO A 245 20.80 27.59 30.22
N THR A 246 20.10 28.10 29.20
CA THR A 246 19.19 29.23 29.32
C THR A 246 17.74 28.77 29.45
N PRO A 247 16.84 29.59 30.04
CA PRO A 247 15.42 29.24 30.19
C PRO A 247 14.67 29.01 28.86
N ASP A 248 15.14 29.58 27.75
CA ASP A 248 14.53 29.52 26.41
C ASP A 248 14.98 28.28 25.61
N ASN A 249 15.20 27.15 26.26
CA ASN A 249 15.66 25.93 25.60
C ASN A 249 14.62 25.43 24.56
N PRO A 250 14.96 25.37 23.26
CA PRO A 250 14.02 25.01 22.20
C PRO A 250 13.59 23.55 22.28
N ILE A 251 14.44 22.64 22.78
CA ILE A 251 14.12 21.22 22.93
C ILE A 251 13.03 21.03 23.98
N LEU A 252 13.16 21.70 25.14
CA LEU A 252 12.15 21.61 26.20
C LEU A 252 10.82 22.24 25.77
N THR A 253 10.89 23.33 24.99
CA THR A 253 9.71 23.99 24.43
C THR A 253 8.98 23.05 23.45
N LEU A 254 9.72 22.43 22.53
CA LEU A 254 9.15 21.48 21.57
C LEU A 254 8.57 20.25 22.27
N ALA A 255 9.28 19.67 23.25
CA ALA A 255 8.79 18.53 24.02
C ALA A 255 7.44 18.82 24.70
N LYS A 256 7.30 19.98 25.35
CA LYS A 256 6.03 20.40 25.98
C LYS A 256 4.91 20.59 24.95
N ALA A 257 5.22 21.16 23.78
CA ALA A 257 4.24 21.33 22.72
C ALA A 257 3.77 19.97 22.18
N LEU A 258 4.69 19.03 21.96
CA LEU A 258 4.38 17.67 21.49
C LEU A 258 3.53 16.90 22.51
N THR A 259 3.84 16.99 23.81
CA THR A 259 3.00 16.38 24.86
C THR A 259 1.57 16.92 24.81
N ARG A 260 1.40 18.25 24.69
CA ARG A 260 0.07 18.85 24.59
C ARG A 260 -0.69 18.42 23.35
N LEU A 261 -0.01 18.18 22.23
CA LEU A 261 -0.63 17.69 20.99
C LEU A 261 -1.01 16.20 21.12
N ALA A 262 -0.15 15.39 21.73
CA ALA A 262 -0.41 13.95 21.92
C ALA A 262 -1.55 13.68 22.91
N ASP A 263 -1.69 14.52 23.94
CA ASP A 263 -2.75 14.42 24.94
C ASP A 263 -4.08 15.08 24.49
N PHE A 264 -4.10 15.72 23.31
CA PHE A 264 -5.30 16.38 22.82
C PHE A 264 -6.27 15.38 22.20
N GLU A 265 -7.37 15.14 22.91
CA GLU A 265 -8.50 14.34 22.43
C GLU A 265 -9.54 15.25 21.75
N THR A 266 -9.87 14.95 20.50
CA THR A 266 -10.93 15.66 19.77
C THR A 266 -12.31 15.27 20.31
N PRO A 267 -13.27 16.21 20.38
CA PRO A 267 -14.66 15.85 20.65
C PRO A 267 -15.17 14.84 19.63
N LEU A 268 -15.92 13.83 20.09
CA LEU A 268 -16.54 12.85 19.21
C LEU A 268 -17.66 13.51 18.40
N GLU A 269 -17.44 13.64 17.08
CA GLU A 269 -18.43 14.14 16.13
C GLU A 269 -18.79 13.06 15.11
N LEU A 270 -20.02 12.55 15.20
CA LEU A 270 -20.50 11.52 14.27
C LEU A 270 -21.17 12.17 13.06
N THR A 271 -20.54 12.06 11.89
CA THR A 271 -21.17 12.39 10.61
C THR A 271 -22.39 11.49 10.35
N SER A 272 -23.25 11.86 9.40
CA SER A 272 -24.38 11.01 8.98
C SER A 272 -23.91 9.62 8.51
N SER A 273 -22.82 9.56 7.75
CA SER A 273 -22.25 8.28 7.26
C SER A 273 -21.67 7.44 8.39
N THR A 274 -20.92 8.04 9.31
CA THR A 274 -20.38 7.33 10.49
C THR A 274 -21.51 6.82 11.38
N ARG A 275 -22.56 7.64 11.59
CA ARG A 275 -23.74 7.24 12.35
C ARG A 275 -24.44 6.03 11.75
N GLU A 276 -24.63 6.00 10.42
CA GLU A 276 -25.25 4.87 9.72
C GLU A 276 -24.42 3.60 9.84
N PHE A 277 -23.09 3.72 9.66
CA PHE A 277 -22.16 2.62 9.84
C PHE A 277 -22.22 2.03 11.26
N LEU A 278 -22.08 2.87 12.29
CA LEU A 278 -22.11 2.42 13.68
C LEU A 278 -23.49 1.85 14.06
N SER A 279 -24.58 2.40 13.53
CA SER A 279 -25.94 1.89 13.78
C SER A 279 -26.15 0.50 13.17
N THR A 280 -25.64 0.28 11.95
CA THR A 280 -25.65 -1.04 11.32
C THR A 280 -24.82 -2.03 12.10
N LEU A 281 -23.61 -1.64 12.50
CA LEU A 281 -22.73 -2.47 13.29
C LEU A 281 -23.36 -2.86 14.63
N ALA A 282 -23.99 -1.90 15.33
CA ALA A 282 -24.69 -2.15 16.59
C ALA A 282 -25.78 -3.21 16.47
N ARG A 283 -26.50 -3.25 15.34
CA ARG A 283 -27.56 -4.25 15.05
C ARG A 283 -26.99 -5.62 14.70
N THR A 284 -25.80 -5.69 14.11
CA THR A 284 -25.19 -6.93 13.64
C THR A 284 -24.16 -7.53 14.61
N SER A 285 -23.77 -6.79 15.64
CA SER A 285 -22.82 -7.22 16.67
C SER A 285 -23.53 -7.73 17.92
N SER A 286 -22.83 -8.55 18.70
CA SER A 286 -23.27 -8.97 20.04
C SER A 286 -22.74 -8.04 21.15
N PRO A 287 -23.32 -8.07 22.35
CA PRO A 287 -22.73 -7.43 23.52
C PRO A 287 -21.32 -7.97 23.82
N PRO A 288 -20.42 -7.14 24.38
CA PRO A 288 -20.66 -5.75 24.82
C PRO A 288 -20.57 -4.70 23.70
N LEU A 289 -20.12 -5.08 22.50
CA LEU A 289 -19.90 -4.12 21.41
C LEU A 289 -21.18 -3.40 20.97
N SER A 290 -22.29 -4.14 20.83
CA SER A 290 -23.60 -3.53 20.49
C SER A 290 -24.03 -2.46 21.50
N ASP A 291 -23.78 -2.70 22.79
CA ASP A 291 -24.26 -1.84 23.87
C ASP A 291 -23.46 -0.54 23.92
N ASN A 292 -22.15 -0.64 23.73
CA ASN A 292 -21.27 0.52 23.63
C ASN A 292 -21.59 1.36 22.38
N LEU A 293 -21.84 0.72 21.24
CA LEU A 293 -22.22 1.44 20.02
C LEU A 293 -23.56 2.17 20.18
N ASN A 294 -24.55 1.51 20.79
CA ASN A 294 -25.84 2.14 21.11
C ASN A 294 -25.68 3.30 22.10
N THR A 295 -24.75 3.20 23.04
CA THR A 295 -24.40 4.29 23.96
C THR A 295 -23.84 5.50 23.20
N LEU A 296 -22.86 5.30 22.32
CA LEU A 296 -22.32 6.38 21.48
C LEU A 296 -23.38 7.04 20.60
N LEU A 297 -24.32 6.26 20.08
CA LEU A 297 -25.32 6.74 19.13
C LEU A 297 -26.46 7.52 19.78
N ASN A 298 -26.94 7.08 20.94
CA ASN A 298 -28.26 7.45 21.45
C ASN A 298 -28.25 8.09 22.84
N VAL A 299 -27.17 7.94 23.61
CA VAL A 299 -27.07 8.47 24.98
C VAL A 299 -26.49 9.88 24.95
N LYS A 300 -26.90 10.74 25.89
CA LYS A 300 -26.44 12.13 26.03
C LYS A 300 -25.51 12.38 27.21
N ASP A 301 -25.37 11.41 28.13
CA ASP A 301 -24.48 11.53 29.29
C ASP A 301 -23.02 11.45 28.84
N PRO A 302 -22.22 12.52 29.01
CA PRO A 302 -20.82 12.54 28.58
C PRO A 302 -19.96 11.46 29.22
N LYS A 303 -20.24 11.05 30.46
CA LYS A 303 -19.45 10.02 31.16
C LYS A 303 -19.70 8.63 30.56
N LEU A 304 -20.95 8.35 30.19
CA LEU A 304 -21.31 7.09 29.54
C LEU A 304 -20.74 7.02 28.12
N ILE A 305 -20.81 8.12 27.37
CA ILE A 305 -20.20 8.24 26.04
C ILE A 305 -18.69 8.01 26.13
N GLN A 306 -18.00 8.69 27.06
CA GLN A 306 -16.55 8.56 27.21
C GLN A 306 -16.14 7.11 27.53
N ARG A 307 -16.87 6.43 28.42
CA ARG A 307 -16.60 5.03 28.73
C ARG A 307 -16.81 4.12 27.52
N ALA A 308 -17.91 4.29 26.80
CA ALA A 308 -18.20 3.51 25.59
C ALA A 308 -17.14 3.73 24.50
N ASP A 309 -16.69 4.98 24.30
CA ASP A 309 -15.62 5.31 23.36
C ASP A 309 -14.29 4.65 23.76
N GLN A 310 -13.92 4.64 25.04
CA GLN A 310 -12.71 3.97 25.52
C GLN A 310 -12.72 2.45 25.28
N GLU A 311 -13.88 1.81 25.47
CA GLU A 311 -14.05 0.38 25.22
C GLU A 311 -14.03 0.07 23.72
N ILE A 312 -14.69 0.88 22.89
CA ILE A 312 -14.71 0.74 21.42
C ILE A 312 -13.33 1.02 20.81
N SER A 313 -12.60 1.99 21.34
CA SER A 313 -11.27 2.40 20.88
C SER A 313 -10.18 1.33 21.08
N GLN A 314 -10.47 0.23 21.77
CA GLN A 314 -9.57 -0.93 21.78
C GLN A 314 -9.49 -1.62 20.40
N ASN A 315 -10.50 -1.43 19.55
CA ASN A 315 -10.45 -1.86 18.16
C ASN A 315 -9.84 -0.75 17.29
N PRO A 316 -8.71 -0.98 16.60
CA PRO A 316 -8.03 0.06 15.82
C PRO A 316 -8.90 0.69 14.71
N LEU A 317 -9.76 -0.11 14.06
CA LEU A 317 -10.66 0.40 13.01
C LEU A 317 -11.71 1.33 13.60
N LEU A 318 -12.29 0.96 14.74
CA LEU A 318 -13.30 1.79 15.38
C LEU A 318 -12.69 3.01 16.06
N HIS A 319 -11.52 2.88 16.66
CA HIS A 319 -10.74 4.01 17.18
C HIS A 319 -10.44 5.02 16.08
N ALA A 320 -10.03 4.55 14.90
CA ALA A 320 -9.79 5.40 13.75
C ALA A 320 -11.05 6.13 13.28
N LEU A 321 -12.27 5.69 13.61
CA LEU A 321 -13.52 6.38 13.27
C LEU A 321 -13.99 7.35 14.36
N THR A 322 -13.57 7.16 15.61
CA THR A 322 -13.96 8.02 16.75
C THR A 322 -12.91 9.07 17.11
N ARG A 323 -11.81 9.13 16.36
CA ARG A 323 -10.79 10.19 16.38
C ARG A 323 -10.83 11.03 15.10
#